data_AF-A0A8H6NJQ0-F1
#
_entry.id   AF-A0A8H6NJQ0-F1
#
_cell.length_a   1.000
_cell.length_b   1.000
_cell.length_c   1.000
_cell.angle_alpha   90.00
_cell.angle_beta   90.00
_cell.angle_gamma   90.00
#
_symmetry.space_group_name_H-M   'P 1'
#
loop_
_entity.id
_entity.type
_entity.pdbx_description
1 polymer ?
#
loop_
_entity_poly.entity_id
_entity_poly.type
_entity_poly.pdbx_seq_one_letter_code
_entity_poly.pdbx_strand_id
1 'polypeptide(L)'
;MENGRHLCQADSDSNFTRDKSCRGATTDSPGAHAPNYPAATEEQYDCQRKEFIDSLDESAVCALVSRHNNGKPCQVLDKKHGSFNVCFAVTFGHEDPQWAIRVPIETAFDDPWDKLQSEVATMQ
;
A
#
# COMPACT_ATOMS: atom_id res chain seq x y z
N MET A 1 9.69 31.28 2.43
CA MET A 1 8.39 30.62 2.18
C MET A 1 8.64 29.55 1.13
N GLU A 2 9.21 28.43 1.54
CA GLU A 2 9.43 27.29 0.64
C GLU A 2 8.25 26.34 0.79
N ASN A 3 7.44 26.27 -0.26
CA ASN A 3 6.36 25.30 -0.39
C ASN A 3 7.00 23.93 -0.60
N GLY A 4 7.19 23.18 0.49
CA GLY A 4 7.66 21.81 0.49
C GLY A 4 6.66 20.88 -0.19
N ARG A 5 6.65 20.87 -1.52
CA ARG A 5 6.08 19.77 -2.32
C ARG A 5 6.97 18.55 -2.11
N HIS A 6 6.78 17.83 -1.01
CA HIS A 6 7.19 16.42 -0.96
C HIS A 6 6.21 15.63 -1.82
N LEU A 7 6.35 15.77 -3.14
CA LEU A 7 5.90 14.75 -4.08
C LEU A 7 6.51 13.44 -3.59
N CYS A 8 5.69 12.41 -3.40
CA CYS A 8 6.18 11.07 -3.12
C CYS A 8 7.14 10.72 -4.27
N GLN A 9 8.44 10.67 -3.96
CA GLN A 9 9.47 10.35 -4.94
C GLN A 9 9.15 8.94 -5.47
N ALA A 10 9.04 8.82 -6.80
CA ALA A 10 8.87 7.54 -7.44
C ALA A 10 10.23 6.84 -7.48
N ASP A 11 10.44 5.86 -6.60
CA ASP A 11 11.53 4.91 -6.77
C ASP A 11 11.14 3.96 -7.90
N SER A 12 11.48 4.39 -9.11
CA SER A 12 11.20 3.70 -10.36
C SER A 12 12.33 2.72 -10.62
N ASP A 13 12.42 1.64 -9.85
CA ASP A 13 13.29 0.52 -10.17
C ASP A 13 12.63 -0.79 -9.75
N SER A 14 11.76 -1.29 -10.63
CA SER A 14 11.48 -2.72 -10.79
C SER A 14 10.79 -2.94 -12.12
N ASN A 15 11.60 -2.84 -13.18
CA ASN A 15 11.26 -3.38 -14.49
C ASN A 15 11.29 -4.92 -14.38
N PHE A 16 10.21 -5.53 -13.88
CA PHE A 16 10.02 -6.98 -13.95
C PHE A 16 8.68 -7.30 -14.60
N THR A 17 8.63 -7.02 -15.91
CA THR A 17 7.73 -7.70 -16.81
C THR A 17 8.12 -9.18 -16.86
N ARG A 18 7.53 -9.97 -15.96
CA ARG A 18 7.25 -11.38 -16.22
C ARG A 18 6.00 -11.75 -15.46
N ASP A 19 4.99 -12.08 -16.25
CA ASP A 19 3.73 -12.71 -15.92
C ASP A 19 3.96 -14.00 -15.11
N LYS A 20 4.33 -13.88 -13.83
CA LYS A 20 4.33 -14.99 -12.87
C LYS A 20 2.95 -14.97 -12.24
N SER A 21 2.02 -15.71 -12.85
CA SER A 21 0.77 -16.11 -12.20
C SER A 21 1.10 -16.66 -10.81
N CYS A 22 0.68 -15.94 -9.78
CA CYS A 22 0.76 -16.36 -8.39
C CYS A 22 -0.10 -17.61 -8.22
N ARG A 23 0.50 -18.79 -8.35
CA ARG A 23 -0.19 -20.06 -8.07
C ARG A 23 -0.14 -20.30 -6.58
N GLY A 24 -1.30 -20.28 -5.94
CA GLY A 24 -1.46 -20.57 -4.52
C GLY A 24 -0.91 -21.95 -4.17
N ALA A 25 -0.12 -22.01 -3.10
CA ALA A 25 0.34 -23.27 -2.54
C ALA A 25 -0.82 -23.97 -1.82
N THR A 26 -1.33 -25.07 -2.39
CA THR A 26 -2.21 -25.99 -1.66
C THR A 26 -1.35 -26.82 -0.71
N THR A 27 -1.60 -26.66 0.59
CA THR A 27 -0.97 -27.48 1.64
C THR A 27 -1.83 -28.72 1.90
N ASP A 28 -1.37 -29.88 1.44
CA ASP A 28 -1.85 -31.18 1.94
C ASP A 28 -1.17 -31.50 3.29
N SER A 29 -1.96 -31.92 4.29
CA SER A 29 -1.53 -32.35 5.64
C SER A 29 -1.42 -33.90 5.73
N PRO A 30 -1.05 -34.56 6.87
CA PRO A 30 -0.47 -34.10 8.15
C PRO A 30 0.78 -34.90 8.63
N GLY A 31 1.63 -34.29 9.48
CA GLY A 31 2.67 -34.99 10.25
C GLY A 31 3.34 -34.08 11.28
N ALA A 32 3.36 -34.48 12.55
CA ALA A 32 3.68 -33.68 13.72
C ALA A 32 5.16 -33.24 13.85
N HIS A 33 5.41 -32.03 14.37
CA HIS A 33 6.37 -31.63 15.43
C HIS A 33 6.76 -30.13 15.32
N ALA A 34 6.40 -29.34 16.36
CA ALA A 34 6.69 -27.91 16.61
C ALA A 34 6.20 -26.90 15.55
N PRO A 35 5.67 -25.71 15.91
CA PRO A 35 5.24 -24.72 14.93
C PRO A 35 6.48 -23.99 14.40
N ASN A 36 7.26 -24.67 13.56
CA ASN A 36 8.20 -24.00 12.69
C ASN A 36 7.36 -23.49 11.52
N TYR A 37 6.71 -22.33 11.68
CA TYR A 37 6.04 -21.69 10.55
C TYR A 37 7.12 -21.44 9.49
N PRO A 38 7.05 -22.09 8.31
CA PRO A 38 7.99 -21.73 7.27
C PRO A 38 7.75 -20.26 6.96
N ALA A 39 8.77 -19.42 7.17
CA ALA A 39 8.75 -18.06 6.68
C ALA A 39 8.42 -18.11 5.18
N ALA A 40 7.47 -17.28 4.75
CA ALA A 40 7.11 -17.22 3.33
C ALA A 40 8.38 -16.93 2.50
N THR A 41 8.49 -17.53 1.32
CA THR A 41 9.59 -17.22 0.41
C THR A 41 9.45 -15.80 -0.12
N GLU A 42 10.53 -15.21 -0.61
CA GLU A 42 10.49 -13.86 -1.23
C GLU A 42 9.45 -13.78 -2.35
N GLU A 43 9.32 -14.85 -3.17
CA GLU A 43 8.31 -14.89 -4.22
C GLU A 43 6.87 -14.91 -3.67
N GLN A 44 6.65 -15.56 -2.52
CA GLN A 44 5.34 -15.56 -1.87
C GLN A 44 5.01 -14.19 -1.27
N TYR A 45 5.99 -13.49 -0.70
CA TYR A 45 5.81 -12.11 -0.23
C TYR A 45 5.53 -11.15 -1.38
N ASP A 46 6.25 -11.27 -2.50
CA ASP A 46 6.03 -10.44 -3.68
C ASP A 46 4.66 -10.67 -4.29
N CYS A 47 4.19 -11.92 -4.34
CA CYS A 47 2.84 -12.26 -4.79
C CYS A 47 1.77 -11.67 -3.87
N GLN A 48 1.88 -11.88 -2.56
CA GLN A 48 0.93 -11.31 -1.59
C GLN A 48 0.92 -9.78 -1.63
N ARG A 49 2.10 -9.15 -1.74
CA ARG A 49 2.23 -7.70 -1.89
C ARG A 49 1.50 -7.22 -3.15
N LYS A 50 1.72 -7.89 -4.29
CA LYS A 50 1.06 -7.54 -5.55
C LYS A 50 -0.45 -7.72 -5.47
N GLU A 51 -0.92 -8.85 -4.95
CA GLU A 51 -2.35 -9.14 -4.76
C GLU A 51 -3.02 -8.09 -3.86
N PHE A 52 -2.37 -7.69 -2.77
CA PHE A 52 -2.84 -6.63 -1.89
C PHE A 52 -2.97 -5.30 -2.65
N ILE A 53 -1.92 -4.85 -3.34
CA ILE A 53 -1.92 -3.58 -4.10
C ILE A 53 -3.04 -3.58 -5.17
N ASP A 54 -3.19 -4.70 -5.87
CA ASP A 54 -4.19 -4.86 -6.93
C ASP A 54 -5.62 -4.92 -6.36
N SER A 55 -5.80 -5.40 -5.11
CA SER A 55 -7.11 -5.47 -4.44
C SER A 55 -7.65 -4.11 -3.96
N LEU A 56 -6.80 -3.08 -3.87
CA LEU A 56 -7.23 -1.75 -3.38
C LEU A 56 -8.12 -1.03 -4.39
N ASP A 57 -9.39 -0.82 -3.99
CA ASP A 57 -10.41 -0.11 -4.75
C ASP A 57 -10.32 1.41 -4.59
N GLU A 58 -10.04 2.10 -5.69
CA GLU A 58 -9.99 3.56 -5.79
C GLU A 58 -11.32 4.23 -5.39
N SER A 59 -12.46 3.61 -5.70
CA SER A 59 -13.78 4.13 -5.34
C SER A 59 -14.00 4.10 -3.83
N ALA A 60 -13.60 3.01 -3.18
CA ALA A 60 -13.63 2.90 -1.73
C ALA A 60 -12.71 3.92 -1.05
N VAL A 61 -11.51 4.15 -1.59
CA VAL A 61 -10.59 5.20 -1.12
C VAL A 61 -11.27 6.57 -1.25
N CYS A 62 -11.79 6.92 -2.42
CA CYS A 62 -12.43 8.22 -2.60
C CYS A 62 -13.67 8.41 -1.70
N ALA A 63 -14.48 7.37 -1.51
CA ALA A 63 -15.61 7.41 -0.58
C ALA A 63 -15.15 7.65 0.87
N LEU A 64 -14.07 7.00 1.30
CA LEU A 64 -13.48 7.22 2.62
C LEU A 64 -13.03 8.67 2.79
N VAL A 65 -12.21 9.18 1.88
CA VAL A 65 -11.63 10.52 2.04
C VAL A 65 -12.69 11.61 1.87
N SER A 66 -13.68 11.42 0.99
CA SER A 66 -14.82 12.31 0.87
C SER A 66 -15.56 12.47 2.20
N ARG A 67 -15.80 11.38 2.94
CA ARG A 67 -16.41 11.45 4.29
C ARG A 67 -15.57 12.27 5.26
N HIS A 68 -14.25 12.24 5.15
CA HIS A 68 -13.34 13.04 5.99
C HIS A 68 -13.15 14.48 5.51
N ASN A 69 -13.61 14.82 4.30
CA ASN A 69 -13.54 16.15 3.71
C ASN A 69 -14.95 16.71 3.41
N ASN A 70 -15.84 16.63 4.41
CA ASN A 70 -17.19 17.19 4.38
C ASN A 70 -18.08 16.72 3.20
N GLY A 71 -17.83 15.52 2.67
CA GLY A 71 -18.59 14.97 1.54
C GLY A 71 -18.24 15.58 0.19
N LYS A 72 -17.12 16.31 0.07
CA LYS A 72 -16.68 16.87 -1.22
C LYS A 72 -16.46 15.73 -2.25
N PRO A 73 -16.84 15.92 -3.53
CA PRO A 73 -16.56 14.95 -4.58
C PRO A 73 -15.06 14.68 -4.67
N CYS A 74 -14.66 13.42 -4.72
CA CYS A 74 -13.26 13.01 -4.79
C CYS A 74 -12.93 12.48 -6.19
N GLN A 75 -11.73 12.81 -6.67
CA GLN A 75 -11.14 12.23 -7.85
C GLN A 75 -9.73 11.73 -7.54
N VAL A 76 -9.46 10.46 -7.84
CA VAL A 76 -8.10 9.91 -7.83
C VAL A 76 -7.37 10.41 -9.07
N LEU A 77 -6.19 10.98 -8.87
CA LEU A 77 -5.31 11.50 -9.92
C LEU A 77 -4.18 10.53 -10.24
N ASP A 78 -3.70 9.80 -9.24
CA ASP A 78 -2.56 8.90 -9.37
C ASP A 78 -2.60 7.82 -8.28
N LYS A 79 -2.11 6.62 -8.62
CA LYS A 79 -1.93 5.48 -7.71
C LYS A 79 -0.50 4.96 -7.90
N LYS A 80 0.32 5.10 -6.87
CA LYS A 80 1.72 4.62 -6.84
C LYS A 80 1.94 3.76 -5.61
N HIS A 81 2.98 2.94 -5.61
CA HIS A 81 3.37 2.21 -4.41
C HIS A 81 4.89 2.27 -4.24
N GLY A 82 5.32 2.36 -2.99
CA GLY A 82 6.70 2.07 -2.58
C GLY A 82 6.77 0.68 -1.97
N SER A 83 7.80 0.43 -1.16
CA SER A 83 7.97 -0.84 -0.46
C SER A 83 6.96 -1.06 0.66
N PHE A 84 6.50 0.02 1.28
CA PHE A 84 5.72 -0.01 2.53
C PHE A 84 4.30 0.51 2.41
N ASN A 85 4.04 1.35 1.41
CA ASN A 85 2.78 2.08 1.29
C ASN A 85 2.33 2.14 -0.16
N VAL A 86 1.02 2.00 -0.36
CA VAL A 86 0.33 2.44 -1.57
C VAL A 86 -0.16 3.87 -1.35
N CYS A 87 0.22 4.77 -2.25
CA CYS A 87 -0.09 6.18 -2.20
C CYS A 87 -1.12 6.53 -3.29
N PHE A 88 -2.25 7.08 -2.90
CA PHE A 88 -3.23 7.69 -3.79
C PHE A 88 -3.10 9.20 -3.71
N ALA A 89 -2.91 9.86 -4.85
CA ALA A 89 -3.06 11.30 -4.96
C ALA A 89 -4.51 11.60 -5.31
N VAL A 90 -5.21 12.37 -4.46
CA VAL A 90 -6.61 12.72 -4.68
C VAL A 90 -6.81 14.24 -4.72
N THR A 91 -7.83 14.68 -5.44
CA THR A 91 -8.29 16.06 -5.45
C THR A 91 -9.80 16.14 -5.20
N PHE A 92 -10.25 17.30 -4.76
CA PHE A 92 -11.66 17.61 -4.50
C PHE A 92 -12.21 18.74 -5.40
N GLY A 93 -11.42 19.16 -6.38
CA GLY A 93 -11.73 20.25 -7.32
C GLY A 93 -10.46 20.87 -7.89
N HIS A 94 -10.60 21.82 -8.83
CA HIS A 94 -9.43 22.45 -9.47
C HIS A 94 -8.64 23.40 -8.55
N GLU A 95 -9.26 23.89 -7.47
CA GLU A 95 -8.65 24.86 -6.55
C GLU A 95 -8.27 24.25 -5.19
N ASP A 96 -8.71 23.02 -4.90
CA ASP A 96 -8.41 22.37 -3.64
C ASP A 96 -6.99 21.78 -3.62
N PRO A 97 -6.27 21.86 -2.49
CA PRO A 97 -4.99 21.17 -2.33
C PRO A 97 -5.14 19.66 -2.56
N GLN A 98 -4.19 19.07 -3.28
CA GLN A 98 -4.13 17.62 -3.45
C GLN A 98 -3.80 16.94 -2.12
N TRP A 99 -4.47 15.84 -1.83
CA TRP A 99 -4.19 15.02 -0.65
C TRP A 99 -3.44 13.76 -1.09
N ALA A 100 -2.46 13.35 -0.27
CA ALA A 100 -1.78 12.07 -0.42
C ALA A 100 -2.32 11.10 0.63
N ILE A 101 -2.98 10.04 0.18
CA ILE A 101 -3.55 9.00 1.02
C ILE A 101 -2.59 7.82 1.01
N ARG A 102 -2.12 7.40 2.18
CA ARG A 102 -1.16 6.29 2.32
C ARG A 102 -1.84 5.09 2.96
N VAL A 103 -1.81 3.96 2.26
CA VAL A 103 -2.31 2.67 2.74
C VAL A 103 -1.10 1.76 2.98
N PRO A 104 -0.82 1.37 4.24
CA PRO A 104 0.26 0.44 4.54
C PRO A 104 0.06 -0.91 3.85
N ILE A 105 1.15 -1.50 3.35
CA ILE A 105 1.16 -2.85 2.77
C ILE A 105 1.35 -3.85 3.91
N GLU A 106 0.29 -4.59 4.22
CA GLU A 106 0.20 -5.40 5.44
C GLU A 106 1.26 -6.52 5.52
N THR A 107 1.63 -7.11 4.39
CA THR A 107 2.60 -8.23 4.33
C THR A 107 4.06 -7.81 4.55
N ALA A 108 4.33 -6.52 4.77
CA ALA A 108 5.68 -6.00 5.02
C ALA A 108 6.00 -5.84 6.52
N PHE A 109 5.08 -6.18 7.43
CA PHE A 109 5.23 -5.93 8.86
C PHE A 109 4.84 -7.14 9.72
N ASP A 110 5.69 -7.45 10.70
CA ASP A 110 5.30 -8.31 11.83
C ASP A 110 4.33 -7.57 12.78
N ASP A 111 4.44 -6.23 12.87
CA ASP A 111 3.51 -5.33 13.55
C ASP A 111 3.32 -4.01 12.75
N PRO A 112 2.20 -3.86 12.02
CA PRO A 112 1.91 -2.65 11.24
C PRO A 112 1.77 -1.38 12.09
N TRP A 113 1.39 -1.49 13.36
CA TRP A 113 1.14 -0.35 14.24
C TRP A 113 2.46 0.29 14.69
N ASP A 114 3.45 -0.53 15.04
CA ASP A 114 4.79 -0.06 15.42
C ASP A 114 5.47 0.69 14.28
N LYS A 115 5.32 0.22 13.03
CA LYS A 115 5.85 0.96 11.87
C LYS A 115 5.16 2.29 11.68
N LEU A 116 3.82 2.31 11.74
CA LEU A 116 3.05 3.53 11.58
C LEU A 116 3.46 4.56 12.65
N GLN A 117 3.63 4.12 13.89
CA GLN A 117 4.13 4.97 14.98
C GLN A 117 5.54 5.51 14.70
N SER A 118 6.46 4.69 14.19
CA SER A 118 7.80 5.14 13.82
C SER A 118 7.78 6.18 12.69
N GLU A 119 6.90 6.03 11.70
CA GLU A 119 6.76 7.05 10.64
C GLU A 119 6.19 8.35 11.23
N VAL A 120 5.07 8.28 11.96
CA VAL A 120 4.43 9.45 12.58
C VAL A 120 5.38 10.19 13.53
N ALA A 121 6.19 9.46 14.31
CA ALA A 121 7.15 10.05 15.23
C ALA A 121 8.28 10.83 14.54
N THR A 122 8.53 10.59 13.25
CA THR A 122 9.59 11.24 12.47
C THR A 122 9.08 12.28 11.48
N MET A 123 7.76 12.38 11.28
CA MET A 123 7.15 13.43 10.47
C MET A 123 7.15 14.76 11.26
N GLN A 124 7.75 15.80 10.68
CA GLN A 124 7.75 17.18 11.19
C GLN A 124 6.81 18.07 10.36
#